data_AF-A0A2D4HSM2-F1
#
_entry.id   AF-A0A2D4HSM2-F1
#
_cell.length_a   1.000
_cell.length_b   1.000
_cell.length_c   1.000
_cell.angle_alpha   90.00
_cell.angle_beta   90.00
_cell.angle_gamma   90.00
#
_symmetry.space_group_name_H-M   'P 1'
#
loop_
_entity.id
_entity.type
_entity.pdbx_description
1 polymer ?
#
loop_
_entity_poly.entity_id
_entity_poly.type
_entity_poly.pdbx_seq_one_letter_code
_entity_poly.pdbx_strand_id
1 'polypeptide(L)'
;IGHQEHNIEALKQAIKDKETPLKVAQTRLYDRSFRPNVDLCRDTAQFRLISEVEELTESIDALKKKLLESEQSLRNLEDSRMHLEKEIAVKTNSLFIDRQKCMAHRTKYPTILKLAGYQ
;
A
#
# COMPACT_ATOMS: atom_id res chain seq x y z
N ILE A 1 -7.97 -2.34 -1.18
CA ILE A 1 -7.62 -2.28 0.27
C ILE A 1 -7.18 -3.66 0.72
N GLY A 2 -8.07 -4.65 0.89
CA GLY A 2 -7.70 -6.03 1.30
C GLY A 2 -6.55 -6.69 0.51
N HIS A 3 -6.56 -6.59 -0.82
CA HIS A 3 -5.47 -7.13 -1.64
C HIS A 3 -4.11 -6.44 -1.36
N GLN A 4 -4.15 -5.13 -1.13
CA GLN A 4 -2.95 -4.32 -0.87
C GLN A 4 -2.38 -4.59 0.53
N GLU A 5 -3.25 -4.81 1.53
CA GLU A 5 -2.87 -5.23 2.87
C GLU A 5 -2.17 -6.59 2.85
N HIS A 6 -2.75 -7.58 2.16
CA HIS A 6 -2.12 -8.89 1.98
C HIS A 6 -0.78 -8.79 1.24
N ASN A 7 -0.68 -7.94 0.21
CA ASN A 7 0.58 -7.71 -0.50
C ASN A 7 1.67 -7.13 0.44
N ILE A 8 1.31 -6.19 1.30
CA ILE A 8 2.21 -5.62 2.32
C ILE A 8 2.71 -6.71 3.28
N GLU A 9 1.83 -7.58 3.76
CA GLU A 9 2.19 -8.71 4.63
C GLU A 9 3.15 -9.67 3.93
N ALA A 10 2.85 -10.03 2.67
CA ALA A 10 3.72 -10.89 1.87
C ALA A 10 5.10 -10.26 1.64
N LEU A 11 5.18 -8.95 1.38
CA LEU A 11 6.45 -8.23 1.25
C LEU A 11 7.25 -8.22 2.55
N LYS A 12 6.60 -7.99 3.70
CA LYS A 12 7.24 -8.06 5.02
C LYS A 12 7.81 -9.45 5.30
N GLN A 13 7.05 -10.49 4.98
CA GLN A 13 7.52 -11.87 5.13
C GLN A 13 8.71 -12.17 4.21
N ALA A 14 8.64 -11.76 2.93
CA ALA A 14 9.73 -11.98 1.97
C ALA A 14 11.04 -11.29 2.37
N ILE A 15 10.98 -10.12 3.01
CA ILE A 15 12.16 -9.44 3.57
C ILE A 15 12.76 -10.31 4.69
N LYS A 16 11.93 -10.72 5.66
CA LYS A 16 12.35 -11.53 6.81
C LYS A 16 12.98 -12.87 6.38
N ASP A 17 12.41 -13.50 5.36
CA ASP A 17 12.92 -14.76 4.80
C ASP A 17 14.33 -14.62 4.20
N LYS A 18 14.68 -13.42 3.70
CA LYS A 18 16.01 -13.13 3.14
C LYS A 18 17.03 -12.61 4.16
N GLU A 19 16.59 -12.02 5.27
CA GLU A 19 17.48 -11.58 6.34
C GLU A 19 18.27 -12.73 6.97
N THR A 20 17.64 -13.90 7.11
CA THR A 20 18.29 -15.09 7.69
C THR A 20 19.47 -15.58 6.86
N PRO A 21 19.33 -15.90 5.55
CA PRO A 21 20.46 -16.30 4.73
C PRO A 21 21.51 -15.19 4.57
N LEU A 22 21.12 -13.90 4.53
CA LEU A 22 22.08 -12.80 4.50
C LEU A 22 23.00 -12.82 5.73
N LYS A 23 22.43 -12.99 6.92
CA LYS A 23 23.20 -13.09 8.16
C LYS A 23 24.16 -14.27 8.14
N VAL A 24 23.72 -15.43 7.63
CA VAL A 24 24.58 -16.62 7.49
C VAL A 24 25.75 -16.34 6.55
N ALA A 25 25.51 -15.74 5.39
CA ALA A 25 26.57 -15.40 4.44
C ALA A 25 27.57 -14.38 5.02
N GLN A 26 27.08 -13.36 5.73
CA GLN A 26 27.91 -12.38 6.44
C GLN A 26 28.77 -13.01 7.54
N THR A 27 28.19 -13.88 8.38
CA THR A 27 28.96 -14.60 9.42
C THR A 27 30.03 -15.49 8.79
N ARG A 28 29.72 -16.20 7.69
CA ARG A 28 30.72 -17.00 6.97
C ARG A 28 31.86 -16.14 6.42
N LEU A 29 31.58 -14.97 5.86
CA LEU A 29 32.63 -14.03 5.41
C LEU A 29 33.49 -13.54 6.58
N TYR A 30 32.86 -13.20 7.70
CA TYR A 30 33.54 -12.78 8.91
C TYR A 30 34.49 -13.87 9.41
N ASP A 31 34.01 -15.10 9.59
CA ASP A 31 34.83 -16.24 10.04
C ASP A 31 36.02 -16.50 9.11
N ARG A 32 35.81 -16.34 7.79
CA ARG A 32 36.87 -16.50 6.78
C ARG A 32 37.98 -15.45 6.90
N SER A 33 37.71 -14.27 7.46
CA SER A 33 38.73 -13.24 7.68
C SER A 33 39.74 -13.59 8.79
N PHE A 34 39.45 -14.60 9.62
CA PHE A 34 40.33 -15.06 10.70
C PHE A 34 41.15 -16.31 10.36
N ARG A 35 41.10 -16.77 9.10
CA ARG A 35 41.86 -17.95 8.69
C ARG A 35 43.38 -17.68 8.76
N PRO A 36 44.18 -18.60 9.32
CA PRO A 36 45.60 -18.38 9.48
C PRO A 36 46.38 -18.61 8.17
N ASN A 37 47.47 -17.86 7.99
CA ASN A 37 48.50 -18.11 6.98
C ASN A 37 47.96 -18.26 5.55
N VAL A 38 48.29 -19.38 4.90
CA VAL A 38 47.96 -19.70 3.51
C VAL A 38 46.48 -20.01 3.30
N ASP A 39 45.70 -20.27 4.36
CA ASP A 39 44.25 -20.46 4.27
C ASP A 39 43.49 -19.15 4.13
N LEU A 40 44.15 -18.00 4.36
CA LEU A 40 43.64 -16.67 4.02
C LEU A 40 43.86 -16.37 2.54
N CYS A 41 43.26 -17.19 1.68
CA CYS A 41 43.32 -17.03 0.25
C CYS A 41 41.97 -16.56 -0.31
N ARG A 42 42.03 -15.71 -1.35
CA ARG A 42 40.86 -15.27 -2.13
C ARG A 42 40.44 -16.36 -3.11
N ASP A 43 39.94 -17.45 -2.55
CA ASP A 43 39.47 -18.60 -3.32
C ASP A 43 38.08 -18.34 -3.96
N THR A 44 37.61 -19.27 -4.76
CA THR A 44 36.30 -19.19 -5.41
C THR A 44 35.16 -19.05 -4.39
N ALA A 45 35.24 -19.70 -3.24
CA ALA A 45 34.21 -19.62 -2.21
C ALA A 45 34.11 -18.22 -1.58
N GLN A 46 35.24 -17.53 -1.40
CA GLN A 46 35.28 -16.14 -0.94
C GLN A 46 34.53 -15.22 -1.91
N PHE A 47 34.81 -15.32 -3.22
CA PHE A 47 34.12 -14.50 -4.22
C PHE A 47 32.63 -14.80 -4.31
N ARG A 48 32.24 -16.08 -4.22
CA ARG A 48 30.83 -16.49 -4.22
C ARG A 48 30.07 -15.93 -3.02
N LEU A 49 30.66 -15.97 -1.82
CA LEU A 49 30.03 -15.41 -0.62
C LEU A 49 29.88 -13.88 -0.70
N ILE A 50 30.85 -13.16 -1.28
CA ILE A 50 30.73 -11.71 -1.49
C ILE A 50 29.55 -11.43 -2.44
N SER A 51 29.49 -12.10 -3.59
CA SER A 51 28.38 -11.98 -4.55
C SER A 51 27.03 -12.28 -3.89
N GLU A 52 26.95 -13.36 -3.08
CA GLU A 52 25.71 -13.74 -2.37
C GLU A 52 25.25 -12.64 -1.40
N VAL A 53 26.18 -12.03 -0.66
CA VAL A 53 25.85 -10.91 0.25
C VAL A 53 25.38 -9.69 -0.53
N GLU A 54 26.04 -9.33 -1.62
CA GLU A 54 25.64 -8.23 -2.50
C GLU A 54 24.23 -8.46 -3.06
N GLU A 55 23.99 -9.61 -3.68
CA GLU A 55 22.70 -9.99 -4.28
C GLU A 55 21.56 -10.01 -3.25
N LEU A 56 21.80 -10.57 -2.05
CA LEU A 56 20.80 -10.60 -0.98
C LEU A 56 20.49 -9.20 -0.46
N THR A 57 21.51 -8.34 -0.33
CA THR A 57 21.35 -6.95 0.13
C THR A 57 20.53 -6.15 -0.88
N GLU A 58 20.89 -6.20 -2.16
CA GLU A 58 20.14 -5.54 -3.23
C GLU A 58 18.69 -6.03 -3.31
N SER A 59 18.49 -7.35 -3.16
CA SER A 59 17.15 -7.94 -3.16
C SER A 59 16.31 -7.45 -1.97
N ILE A 60 16.89 -7.31 -0.78
CA ILE A 60 16.19 -6.81 0.41
C ILE A 60 15.85 -5.32 0.22
N ASP A 61 16.77 -4.52 -0.30
CA ASP A 61 16.53 -3.09 -0.51
C ASP A 61 15.44 -2.84 -1.57
N ALA A 62 15.44 -3.64 -2.64
CA ALA A 62 14.37 -3.61 -3.64
C ALA A 62 13.00 -3.97 -3.02
N LEU A 63 12.94 -4.98 -2.14
CA LEU A 63 11.72 -5.35 -1.43
C LEU A 63 11.26 -4.25 -0.47
N LYS A 64 12.17 -3.63 0.28
CA LYS A 64 11.85 -2.50 1.17
C LYS A 64 11.30 -1.30 0.41
N LYS A 65 11.87 -0.98 -0.76
CA LYS A 65 11.34 0.07 -1.63
C LYS A 65 9.92 -0.24 -2.08
N LYS A 66 9.66 -1.46 -2.56
CA LYS A 66 8.30 -1.90 -2.96
C LYS A 66 7.31 -1.89 -1.80
N LEU A 67 7.77 -2.23 -0.60
CA LEU A 67 6.96 -2.17 0.61
C LEU A 67 6.51 -0.74 0.89
N LEU A 68 7.43 0.23 0.86
CA LEU A 68 7.12 1.65 1.06
C LEU A 68 6.12 2.17 0.01
N GLU A 69 6.34 1.84 -1.27
CA GLU A 69 5.43 2.19 -2.36
C GLU A 69 4.03 1.59 -2.13
N SER A 70 3.98 0.34 -1.66
CA SER A 70 2.73 -0.37 -1.40
C SER A 70 1.96 0.22 -0.21
N GLU A 71 2.66 0.60 0.86
CA GLU A 71 2.07 1.27 2.03
C GLU A 71 1.55 2.66 1.67
N GLN A 72 2.27 3.43 0.84
CA GLN A 72 1.78 4.71 0.36
C GLN A 72 0.54 4.56 -0.52
N SER A 73 0.52 3.56 -1.40
CA SER A 73 -0.65 3.26 -2.24
C SER A 73 -1.87 2.91 -1.39
N LEU A 74 -1.70 2.11 -0.32
CA LEU A 74 -2.79 1.77 0.60
C LEU A 74 -3.39 3.02 1.25
N ARG A 75 -2.55 3.92 1.79
CA ARG A 75 -3.01 5.18 2.40
C ARG A 75 -3.82 6.03 1.43
N ASN A 76 -3.33 6.18 0.20
CA ASN A 76 -4.04 6.94 -0.84
C ASN A 76 -5.42 6.33 -1.17
N LEU A 77 -5.52 5.00 -1.17
CA LEU A 77 -6.79 4.29 -1.38
C LEU A 77 -7.77 4.54 -0.22
N GLU A 78 -7.29 4.53 1.02
CA GLU A 78 -8.10 4.79 2.20
C GLU A 78 -8.61 6.23 2.24
N ASP A 79 -7.76 7.20 1.93
CA ASP A 79 -8.14 8.61 1.81
C ASP A 79 -9.20 8.81 0.72
N SER A 80 -9.01 8.16 -0.43
CA SER A 80 -9.98 8.21 -1.53
C SER A 80 -11.32 7.58 -1.13
N ARG A 81 -11.30 6.46 -0.41
CA ARG A 81 -12.53 5.82 0.11
C ARG A 81 -13.28 6.77 1.04
N MET A 82 -12.58 7.34 2.02
CA MET A 82 -13.16 8.28 2.99
C MET A 82 -13.75 9.51 2.28
N HIS A 83 -13.05 10.04 1.27
CA HIS A 83 -13.54 11.16 0.49
C HIS A 83 -14.86 10.83 -0.22
N LEU A 84 -14.92 9.68 -0.90
CA LEU A 84 -16.12 9.23 -1.61
C LEU A 84 -17.29 8.97 -0.65
N GLU A 85 -17.03 8.36 0.51
CA GLU A 85 -18.05 8.14 1.54
C GLU A 85 -18.66 9.47 2.01
N LYS A 86 -17.83 10.50 2.22
CA LYS A 86 -18.29 11.85 2.56
C LYS A 86 -19.14 12.46 1.45
N GLU A 87 -18.71 12.36 0.19
CA GLU A 87 -19.47 12.90 -0.95
C GLU A 87 -20.83 12.20 -1.09
N ILE A 88 -20.87 10.87 -0.93
CA ILE A 88 -22.12 10.09 -0.92
C ILE A 88 -23.05 10.58 0.19
N ALA A 89 -22.54 10.80 1.41
CA ALA A 89 -23.34 11.27 2.53
C ALA A 89 -23.94 12.68 2.26
N VAL A 90 -23.11 13.61 1.76
CA VAL A 90 -23.56 14.96 1.40
C VAL A 90 -24.65 14.88 0.33
N LYS A 91 -24.43 14.11 -0.74
CA LYS A 91 -25.39 14.01 -1.85
C LYS A 91 -26.69 13.34 -1.43
N THR A 92 -26.60 12.33 -0.56
CA THR A 92 -27.77 11.66 0.04
C THR A 92 -28.61 12.66 0.84
N ASN A 93 -27.96 13.50 1.67
CA ASN A 93 -28.65 14.54 2.42
C ASN A 93 -29.28 15.62 1.51
N SER A 94 -28.56 16.07 0.48
CA SER A 94 -29.10 17.02 -0.50
C SER A 94 -30.34 16.47 -1.21
N LEU A 95 -30.30 15.20 -1.65
CA LEU A 95 -31.46 14.54 -2.27
C LEU A 95 -32.62 14.37 -1.28
N PHE A 96 -32.34 14.06 -0.03
CA PHE A 96 -33.36 13.98 1.01
C PHE A 96 -34.06 15.33 1.21
N ILE A 97 -33.30 16.42 1.32
CA ILE A 97 -33.85 17.78 1.46
C ILE A 97 -34.71 18.12 0.24
N ASP A 98 -34.21 17.91 -0.97
CA ASP A 98 -34.95 18.21 -2.20
C ASP A 98 -36.27 17.44 -2.26
N ARG A 99 -36.23 16.12 -2.07
CA ARG A 99 -37.42 15.26 -2.18
C ARG A 99 -38.41 15.46 -1.03
N GLN A 100 -37.94 15.48 0.21
CA GLN A 100 -38.82 15.44 1.38
C GLN A 100 -39.23 16.82 1.89
N LYS A 101 -38.40 17.85 1.66
CA LYS A 101 -38.71 19.21 2.12
C LYS A 101 -39.17 20.09 0.96
N CYS A 102 -38.34 20.24 -0.08
CA CYS A 102 -38.62 21.18 -1.16
C CYS A 102 -39.82 20.75 -2.01
N MET A 103 -39.84 19.49 -2.47
CA MET A 103 -40.95 19.00 -3.30
C MET A 103 -42.26 18.90 -2.51
N ALA A 104 -42.22 18.47 -1.24
CA ALA A 104 -43.38 18.47 -0.36
C ALA A 104 -43.92 19.89 -0.08
N HIS A 105 -43.06 20.92 -0.08
CA HIS A 105 -43.51 22.30 0.04
C HIS A 105 -44.13 22.81 -1.27
N ARG A 106 -43.56 22.43 -2.43
CA ARG A 106 -44.06 22.82 -3.76
C ARG A 106 -45.48 22.31 -4.05
N THR A 107 -45.88 21.16 -3.52
CA THR A 107 -47.26 20.65 -3.71
C THR A 107 -48.33 21.56 -3.10
N LYS A 108 -47.95 22.47 -2.19
CA LYS A 108 -48.87 23.46 -1.61
C LYS A 108 -49.15 24.64 -2.53
N TYR A 109 -48.35 24.85 -3.58
CA TYR A 109 -48.57 25.92 -4.53
C TYR A 109 -49.30 25.40 -5.77
N PRO A 110 -50.34 26.11 -6.25
CA PRO A 110 -51.02 25.75 -7.49
C PRO A 110 -50.05 25.80 -8.67
N THR A 111 -50.22 24.89 -9.63
CA THR A 111 -49.46 24.90 -10.88
C THR A 111 -49.72 26.17 -11.68
N ILE A 112 -48.75 26.57 -12.50
CA ILE A 112 -48.85 27.78 -13.35
C ILE A 112 -50.12 27.76 -14.21
N LEU A 113 -50.54 26.60 -14.70
CA LEU A 113 -51.79 26.43 -15.45
C LEU A 113 -53.03 26.77 -14.60
N LYS A 114 -53.09 26.28 -13.36
CA LYS A 114 -54.15 26.60 -12.40
C LYS A 114 -54.17 28.08 -12.02
N LEU A 115 -52.99 28.70 -11.87
CA LEU A 115 -52.86 30.13 -11.60
C LEU A 115 -53.28 30.99 -12.80
N ALA A 116 -53.06 30.52 -14.03
CA ALA A 116 -53.48 31.17 -15.26
C ALA A 116 -54.96 30.94 -15.61
N GLY A 117 -55.73 30.26 -14.74
CA GLY A 117 -57.17 30.05 -14.89
C GLY A 117 -57.56 28.85 -15.76
N TYR A 118 -56.60 28.03 -16.20
CA TYR A 118 -56.87 26.78 -16.91
C TYR A 118 -57.14 25.66 -15.89
N GLN A 119 -58.24 24.93 -16.07
CA GLN A 119 -58.59 23.74 -15.27
C GLN A 119 -57.89 22.49 -15.79
#